data_AF-A0A168DXI2-F1
#
_entry.id   AF-A0A168DXI2-F1
#
_cell.length_a   1.000
_cell.length_b   1.000
_cell.length_c   1.000
_cell.angle_alpha   90.00
_cell.angle_beta   90.00
_cell.angle_gamma   90.00
#
_symmetry.space_group_name_H-M   'P 1'
#
loop_
_entity.id
_entity.type
_entity.pdbx_description
1 polymer ?
#
loop_
_entity_poly.entity_id
_entity_poly.type
_entity_poly.pdbx_seq_one_letter_code
_entity_poly.pdbx_strand_id
1 'polypeptide(L)'
;MKTFIALPLLAAAASALAAPQPAARADAKTFKEPARDRDDCYKKDPSMPWRASATLIEDCTGTLEYCLRGYYAQHDEQFADADACLTSRGVDPATAIGDAIRIVNRDEYRQGFQALHDANHLINRHRLLVRLERELVSPDRDPEGDKIVENIWRSKDRRAWAARKAIADAKEHFGGAFAPGHEMEIAAAIKDAEDRLNASWDEVDGKDFGQISGMWQWFTSHTEEKYYYAW
;
A
#
# COMPACT_ATOMS: atom_id res chain seq x y z
N MET A 1 4.77 -22.44 -45.36
CA MET A 1 3.69 -21.78 -46.14
C MET A 1 3.77 -20.30 -45.88
N LYS A 2 3.79 -19.51 -46.96
CA LYS A 2 3.92 -18.05 -46.98
C LYS A 2 2.53 -17.42 -46.83
N THR A 3 2.42 -16.35 -46.04
CA THR A 3 1.53 -15.24 -46.37
C THR A 3 2.12 -13.94 -45.83
N PHE A 4 2.44 -13.06 -46.76
CA PHE A 4 2.85 -11.68 -46.59
C PHE A 4 1.58 -10.81 -46.47
N ILE A 5 1.61 -9.80 -45.60
CA ILE A 5 0.84 -8.57 -45.84
C ILE A 5 1.80 -7.40 -45.60
N ALA A 6 2.23 -6.80 -46.71
CA ALA A 6 2.80 -5.47 -46.76
C ALA A 6 1.67 -4.50 -47.13
N LEU A 7 1.64 -3.32 -46.51
CA LEU A 7 0.80 -2.20 -46.92
C LEU A 7 1.70 -0.96 -47.02
N PRO A 8 1.72 -0.26 -48.18
CA PRO A 8 2.62 0.84 -48.45
C PRO A 8 2.05 2.21 -48.04
N LEU A 9 2.98 3.09 -47.66
CA LEU A 9 3.09 4.54 -47.92
C LEU A 9 1.80 5.36 -48.19
N LEU A 10 1.59 6.36 -47.34
CA LEU A 10 1.18 7.70 -47.77
C LEU A 10 2.08 8.75 -47.10
N ALA A 11 2.94 9.34 -47.92
CA ALA A 11 3.56 10.63 -47.64
C ALA A 11 2.58 11.73 -48.04
N ALA A 12 2.31 12.68 -47.15
CA ALA A 12 1.73 13.97 -47.50
C ALA A 12 2.22 15.05 -46.52
N ALA A 13 3.08 15.91 -47.07
CA ALA A 13 3.26 17.33 -46.83
C ALA A 13 3.20 17.88 -45.38
N ALA A 14 4.36 18.38 -44.96
CA ALA A 14 4.49 19.45 -43.99
C ALA A 14 3.71 20.70 -44.40
N SER A 15 3.07 21.35 -43.43
CA SER A 15 2.82 22.79 -43.40
C SER A 15 2.77 23.24 -41.95
N ALA A 16 3.59 24.24 -41.67
CA ALA A 16 3.87 24.80 -40.37
C ALA A 16 2.62 25.28 -39.61
N LEU A 17 2.50 24.85 -38.35
CA LEU A 17 2.15 25.76 -37.27
C LEU A 17 3.39 25.83 -36.39
N ALA A 18 4.14 26.91 -36.56
CA ALA A 18 5.06 27.38 -35.55
C ALA A 18 4.22 27.70 -34.30
N ALA A 19 4.03 26.69 -33.45
CA ALA A 19 3.74 26.94 -32.06
C ALA A 19 4.90 27.81 -31.53
N PRO A 20 4.63 28.90 -30.81
CA PRO A 20 5.69 29.65 -30.17
C PRO A 20 6.41 28.68 -29.24
N GLN A 21 7.60 28.22 -29.63
CA GLN A 21 8.50 27.59 -28.68
C GLN A 21 8.74 28.64 -27.60
N PRO A 22 8.37 28.38 -26.33
CA PRO A 22 8.67 29.31 -25.26
C PRO A 22 10.18 29.53 -25.31
N ALA A 23 10.58 30.80 -25.47
CA ALA A 23 11.97 31.19 -25.53
C ALA A 23 12.71 30.47 -24.39
N ALA A 24 13.72 29.67 -24.74
CA ALA A 24 14.57 29.01 -23.77
C ALA A 24 15.15 30.09 -22.86
N ARG A 25 14.61 30.20 -21.64
CA ARG A 25 15.19 31.04 -20.60
C ARG A 25 16.61 30.51 -20.39
N ALA A 26 17.59 31.40 -20.43
CA ALA A 26 19.01 31.08 -20.28
C ALA A 26 19.36 30.38 -18.94
N ASP A 27 18.41 30.31 -18.00
CA ASP A 27 18.53 29.66 -16.69
C ASP A 27 17.62 28.42 -16.51
N ALA A 28 17.10 27.84 -17.59
CA ALA A 28 16.26 26.63 -17.50
C ALA A 28 17.09 25.43 -17.01
N LYS A 29 16.90 25.03 -15.75
CA LYS A 29 17.48 23.80 -15.19
C LYS A 29 17.07 22.61 -16.06
N THR A 30 18.00 21.71 -16.33
CA THR A 30 17.75 20.49 -17.12
C THR A 30 17.26 19.34 -16.24
N PHE A 31 16.63 18.35 -16.87
CA PHE A 31 16.32 17.07 -16.25
C PHE A 31 17.58 16.40 -15.65
N LYS A 32 17.42 15.77 -14.47
CA LYS A 32 18.46 15.04 -13.74
C LYS A 32 17.98 13.65 -13.35
N GLU A 33 18.80 12.66 -13.62
CA GLU A 33 18.67 11.33 -13.04
C GLU A 33 19.12 11.35 -11.56
N PRO A 34 18.56 10.48 -10.69
CA PRO A 34 18.97 10.39 -9.30
C PRO A 34 20.43 9.95 -9.17
N ALA A 35 21.22 10.69 -8.38
CA ALA A 35 22.59 10.30 -8.08
C ALA A 35 22.62 9.05 -7.17
N ARG A 36 23.34 8.01 -7.59
CA ARG A 36 23.44 6.74 -6.84
C ARG A 36 24.73 6.59 -6.04
N ASP A 37 25.70 7.45 -6.29
CA ASP A 37 27.10 7.35 -5.86
C ASP A 37 27.59 8.61 -5.14
N ARG A 38 26.66 9.44 -4.65
CA ARG A 38 26.96 10.69 -3.95
C ARG A 38 26.80 10.55 -2.44
N ASP A 39 27.92 10.61 -1.71
CA ASP A 39 27.94 10.55 -0.25
C ASP A 39 27.21 11.74 0.41
N ASP A 40 27.12 12.89 -0.28
CA ASP A 40 26.41 14.09 0.19
C ASP A 40 24.89 14.03 0.02
N CYS A 41 24.38 12.94 -0.58
CA CYS A 41 22.96 12.66 -0.64
C CYS A 41 22.35 12.23 0.70
N TYR A 42 23.17 12.10 1.74
CA TYR A 42 22.76 11.71 3.06
C TYR A 42 23.39 12.65 4.10
N LYS A 43 22.56 13.40 4.82
CA LYS A 43 23.01 14.15 6.00
C LYS A 43 22.91 13.26 7.22
N LYS A 44 24.04 12.98 7.87
CA LYS A 44 24.05 12.37 9.20
C LYS A 44 23.49 13.37 10.21
N ASP A 45 22.49 12.96 10.98
CA ASP A 45 22.01 13.75 12.10
C ASP A 45 23.10 13.77 13.20
N PRO A 46 23.61 14.94 13.61
CA PRO A 46 24.60 15.03 14.68
C PRO A 46 24.11 14.45 16.02
N SER A 47 22.79 14.48 16.26
CA SER A 47 22.15 13.93 17.46
C SER A 47 21.86 12.43 17.37
N MET A 48 21.82 11.88 16.15
CA MET A 48 21.61 10.46 15.87
C MET A 48 22.52 9.99 14.71
N PRO A 49 23.83 9.80 14.94
CA PRO A 49 24.80 9.50 13.88
C PRO A 49 24.55 8.19 13.13
N TRP A 50 23.71 7.30 13.67
CA TRP A 50 23.22 6.06 13.05
C TRP A 50 22.05 6.28 12.08
N ARG A 51 21.45 7.48 12.08
CA ARG A 51 20.37 7.87 11.17
C ARG A 51 20.90 8.96 10.23
N ALA A 52 21.07 8.59 8.98
CA ALA A 52 21.25 9.55 7.92
C ALA A 52 19.89 9.87 7.29
N SER A 53 19.57 11.15 7.14
CA SER A 53 18.40 11.63 6.39
C SER A 53 18.83 11.95 4.97
N ALA A 54 18.09 11.45 3.97
CA ALA A 54 18.33 11.81 2.58
C ALA A 54 18.21 13.33 2.39
N THR A 55 19.14 13.94 1.66
CA THR A 55 19.00 15.32 1.23
C THR A 55 17.98 15.35 0.09
N LEU A 56 16.84 15.99 0.33
CA LEU A 56 15.72 16.06 -0.61
C LEU A 56 15.99 17.05 -1.77
N ILE A 57 17.25 17.16 -2.19
CA ILE A 57 17.69 18.02 -3.30
C ILE A 57 17.51 17.27 -4.63
N GLU A 58 17.22 18.02 -5.69
CA GLU A 58 16.98 17.46 -7.04
C GLU A 58 18.15 16.59 -7.53
N ASP A 59 19.39 16.97 -7.20
CA ASP A 59 20.60 16.20 -7.55
C ASP A 59 20.62 14.78 -6.98
N CYS A 60 19.98 14.56 -5.83
CA CYS A 60 20.00 13.29 -5.13
C CYS A 60 18.78 12.45 -5.45
N THR A 61 17.61 13.07 -5.50
CA THR A 61 16.35 12.37 -5.77
C THR A 61 16.07 12.21 -7.26
N GLY A 62 16.75 12.99 -8.12
CA GLY A 62 16.40 13.15 -9.53
C GLY A 62 15.16 14.02 -9.72
N THR A 63 14.98 14.52 -10.93
CA THR A 63 13.91 15.47 -11.30
C THR A 63 12.52 14.89 -11.12
N LEU A 64 12.30 13.61 -11.48
CA LEU A 64 10.98 12.97 -11.35
C LEU A 64 10.52 12.96 -9.89
N GLU A 65 11.31 12.38 -8.99
CA GLU A 65 10.95 12.32 -7.59
C GLU A 65 10.88 13.72 -6.97
N TYR A 66 11.82 14.61 -7.29
CA TYR A 66 11.84 15.99 -6.79
C TYR A 66 10.55 16.75 -7.11
N CYS A 67 10.12 16.69 -8.37
CA CYS A 67 8.90 17.36 -8.82
C CYS A 67 7.64 16.65 -8.28
N LEU A 68 7.54 15.32 -8.42
CA LEU A 68 6.35 14.57 -8.01
C LEU A 68 6.15 14.56 -6.50
N ARG A 69 7.23 14.62 -5.70
CA ARG A 69 7.20 14.77 -4.24
C ARG A 69 7.22 16.21 -3.75
N GLY A 70 7.26 17.19 -4.65
CA GLY A 70 7.10 18.60 -4.30
C GLY A 70 8.26 19.13 -3.45
N TYR A 71 9.44 18.53 -3.57
CA TYR A 71 10.61 18.91 -2.79
C TYR A 71 11.11 20.31 -3.18
N TYR A 72 10.78 20.79 -4.38
CA TYR A 72 11.04 22.17 -4.82
C TYR A 72 10.61 23.25 -3.82
N ALA A 73 9.50 23.04 -3.10
CA ALA A 73 9.01 23.99 -2.11
C ALA A 73 9.97 24.19 -0.92
N GLN A 74 10.87 23.23 -0.68
CA GLN A 74 11.88 23.29 0.39
C GLN A 74 13.20 23.94 -0.05
N HIS A 75 13.35 24.25 -1.35
CA HIS A 75 14.57 24.82 -1.93
C HIS A 75 14.29 26.14 -2.66
N ASP A 76 13.31 26.90 -2.16
CA ASP A 76 12.92 28.23 -2.68
C ASP A 76 12.50 28.24 -4.16
N GLU A 77 12.14 27.09 -4.71
CA GLU A 77 11.58 26.97 -6.06
C GLU A 77 10.04 26.99 -5.99
N GLN A 78 9.43 27.95 -6.69
CA GLN A 78 7.98 28.10 -6.72
C GLN A 78 7.40 27.53 -8.02
N PHE A 79 6.66 26.44 -7.89
CA PHE A 79 5.84 25.86 -8.96
C PHE A 79 4.41 25.74 -8.47
N ALA A 80 3.45 25.91 -9.37
CA ALA A 80 2.03 25.75 -9.05
C ALA A 80 1.71 24.29 -8.66
N ASP A 81 2.39 23.34 -9.30
CA ASP A 81 2.23 21.90 -9.10
C ASP A 81 3.45 21.13 -9.62
N ALA A 82 3.39 19.79 -9.56
CA ALA A 82 4.44 18.92 -10.07
C ALA A 82 4.64 19.03 -11.60
N ASP A 83 3.60 19.36 -12.37
CA ASP A 83 3.71 19.48 -13.84
C ASP A 83 4.43 20.74 -14.25
N ALA A 84 4.16 21.85 -13.57
CA ALA A 84 4.93 23.08 -13.75
C ALA A 84 6.42 22.85 -13.45
N CYS A 85 6.72 22.06 -12.41
CA CYS A 85 8.09 21.64 -12.10
C CYS A 85 8.70 20.80 -13.25
N LEU A 86 8.03 19.74 -13.71
CA LEU A 86 8.52 18.87 -14.79
C LEU A 86 8.69 19.63 -16.12
N THR A 87 7.70 20.44 -16.48
CA THR A 87 7.71 21.27 -17.70
C THR A 87 8.88 22.26 -17.68
N SER A 88 9.20 22.82 -16.50
CA SER A 88 10.36 23.71 -16.34
C SER A 88 11.70 23.02 -16.64
N ARG A 89 11.73 21.68 -16.56
CA ARG A 89 12.90 20.83 -16.85
C ARG A 89 12.88 20.23 -18.26
N GLY A 90 11.93 20.65 -19.09
CA GLY A 90 11.75 20.11 -20.44
C GLY A 90 11.18 18.70 -20.47
N VAL A 91 10.55 18.25 -19.39
CA VAL A 91 9.89 16.95 -19.31
C VAL A 91 8.40 17.14 -19.54
N ASP A 92 7.84 16.38 -20.49
CA ASP A 92 6.40 16.32 -20.69
C ASP A 92 5.77 15.43 -19.60
N PRO A 93 4.93 15.99 -18.70
CA PRO A 93 4.34 15.22 -17.61
C PRO A 93 3.50 14.03 -18.07
N ALA A 94 2.93 14.08 -19.29
CA ALA A 94 2.13 12.98 -19.83
C ALA A 94 2.97 11.74 -20.15
N THR A 95 4.26 11.91 -20.43
CA THR A 95 5.19 10.82 -20.77
C THR A 95 6.20 10.54 -19.66
N ALA A 96 6.41 11.49 -18.74
CA ALA A 96 7.39 11.43 -17.66
C ALA A 96 7.21 10.22 -16.71
N ILE A 97 5.95 9.87 -16.45
CA ILE A 97 5.54 8.89 -15.45
C ILE A 97 5.23 7.51 -16.06
N GLY A 98 5.42 7.35 -17.37
CA GLY A 98 5.29 6.05 -18.04
C GLY A 98 3.94 5.39 -17.81
N ASP A 99 3.98 4.17 -17.26
CA ASP A 99 2.83 3.35 -16.86
C ASP A 99 2.37 3.59 -15.41
N ALA A 100 3.02 4.48 -14.67
CA ALA A 100 2.66 4.75 -13.28
C ALA A 100 1.41 5.63 -13.16
N ILE A 101 0.53 5.28 -12.21
CA ILE A 101 -0.64 6.09 -11.87
C ILE A 101 -0.22 7.32 -11.08
N ARG A 102 -0.59 8.50 -11.57
CA ARG A 102 -0.25 9.76 -10.93
C ARG A 102 -1.12 10.05 -9.72
N ILE A 103 -0.47 10.39 -8.61
CA ILE A 103 -1.13 10.97 -7.42
C ILE A 103 -1.36 12.45 -7.68
N VAL A 104 -2.62 12.85 -7.82
CA VAL A 104 -3.05 14.25 -8.03
C VAL A 104 -3.50 14.91 -6.73
N ASN A 105 -3.88 14.11 -5.71
CA ASN A 105 -4.21 14.61 -4.38
C ASN A 105 -3.53 13.76 -3.29
N ARG A 106 -2.55 14.36 -2.60
CA ARG A 106 -1.76 13.65 -1.57
C ARG A 106 -2.49 13.41 -0.27
N ASP A 107 -3.42 14.28 0.10
CA ASP A 107 -4.14 14.12 1.35
C ASP A 107 -5.16 12.99 1.21
N GLU A 108 -5.83 12.89 0.07
CA GLU A 108 -6.65 11.74 -0.30
C GLU A 108 -5.83 10.46 -0.36
N TYR A 109 -4.65 10.49 -0.99
CA TYR A 109 -3.74 9.33 -1.02
C TYR A 109 -3.37 8.86 0.39
N ARG A 110 -3.02 9.78 1.29
CA ARG A 110 -2.67 9.46 2.69
C ARG A 110 -3.86 8.87 3.44
N GLN A 111 -5.06 9.43 3.26
CA GLN A 111 -6.29 8.93 3.89
C GLN A 111 -6.65 7.53 3.38
N GLY A 112 -6.51 7.27 2.07
CA GLY A 112 -6.70 5.94 1.49
C GLY A 112 -5.76 4.89 2.08
N PHE A 113 -4.47 5.24 2.26
CA PHE A 113 -3.50 4.35 2.93
C PHE A 113 -3.85 4.08 4.39
N GLN A 114 -4.26 5.11 5.14
CA GLN A 114 -4.67 4.95 6.53
C GLN A 114 -5.89 4.03 6.64
N ALA A 115 -6.88 4.21 5.76
CA ALA A 115 -8.09 3.40 5.72
C ALA A 115 -7.77 1.92 5.40
N LEU A 116 -6.83 1.64 4.48
CA LEU A 116 -6.35 0.26 4.24
C LEU A 116 -5.65 -0.34 5.46
N HIS A 117 -4.81 0.44 6.14
CA HIS A 117 -4.14 0.00 7.36
C HIS A 117 -5.17 -0.37 8.45
N ASP A 118 -6.18 0.47 8.65
CA ASP A 118 -7.25 0.24 9.61
C ASP A 118 -8.10 -0.98 9.23
N ALA A 119 -8.44 -1.14 7.96
CA ALA A 119 -9.13 -2.32 7.44
C ALA A 119 -8.36 -3.61 7.74
N ASN A 120 -7.06 -3.65 7.43
CA ASN A 120 -6.21 -4.80 7.70
C ASN A 120 -6.18 -5.16 9.19
N HIS A 121 -6.01 -4.18 10.07
CA HIS A 121 -6.04 -4.40 11.51
C HIS A 121 -7.41 -4.92 11.99
N LEU A 122 -8.51 -4.39 11.47
CA LEU A 122 -9.86 -4.82 11.82
C LEU A 122 -10.19 -6.23 11.34
N ILE A 123 -9.79 -6.59 10.11
CA ILE A 123 -9.96 -7.95 9.57
C ILE A 123 -9.17 -8.97 10.40
N ASN A 124 -7.90 -8.70 10.67
CA ASN A 124 -7.06 -9.60 11.46
C ASN A 124 -7.64 -9.82 12.86
N ARG A 125 -8.12 -8.75 13.51
CA ARG A 125 -8.77 -8.88 14.82
C ARG A 125 -10.09 -9.63 14.72
N HIS A 126 -10.90 -9.38 13.70
CA HIS A 126 -12.15 -10.12 13.50
C HIS A 126 -11.89 -11.62 13.33
N ARG A 127 -10.94 -12.01 12.47
CA ARG A 127 -10.57 -13.41 12.20
C ARG A 127 -10.03 -14.11 13.43
N LEU A 128 -9.16 -13.44 14.19
CA LEU A 128 -8.67 -13.96 15.47
C LEU A 128 -9.83 -14.27 16.44
N LEU A 129 -10.83 -13.39 16.53
CA LEU A 129 -11.98 -13.60 17.42
C LEU A 129 -12.91 -14.72 16.96
N VAL A 130 -13.16 -14.84 15.65
CA VAL A 130 -13.89 -15.98 15.07
C VAL A 130 -13.21 -17.29 15.42
N ARG A 131 -11.87 -17.31 15.41
CA ARG A 131 -11.11 -18.51 15.79
C ARG A 131 -11.22 -18.81 17.27
N LEU A 132 -11.02 -17.83 18.15
CA LEU A 132 -11.12 -18.01 19.60
C LEU A 132 -12.51 -18.52 20.02
N GLU A 133 -13.56 -18.10 19.33
CA GLU A 133 -14.93 -18.59 19.52
C GLU A 133 -15.08 -20.11 19.31
N ARG A 134 -14.30 -20.70 18.39
CA ARG A 134 -14.31 -22.15 18.14
C ARG A 134 -13.63 -22.97 19.23
N GLU A 135 -12.72 -22.36 19.98
CA GLU A 135 -11.86 -23.04 20.96
C GLU A 135 -12.35 -22.87 22.41
N LEU A 136 -13.52 -22.27 22.63
CA LEU A 136 -13.98 -21.91 23.96
C LEU A 136 -14.50 -23.10 24.78
N VAL A 137 -14.05 -23.14 26.03
CA VAL A 137 -14.38 -24.12 27.05
C VAL A 137 -15.79 -23.84 27.60
N SER A 138 -16.51 -24.89 27.99
CA SER A 138 -17.90 -24.83 28.48
C SER A 138 -18.14 -23.71 29.52
N PRO A 139 -19.22 -22.91 29.38
CA PRO A 139 -19.53 -21.75 30.23
C PRO A 139 -19.78 -22.06 31.71
N ASP A 140 -19.88 -23.33 32.10
CA ASP A 140 -20.31 -23.71 33.44
C ASP A 140 -19.22 -23.55 34.54
N ARG A 141 -18.04 -23.01 34.21
CA ARG A 141 -16.89 -22.96 35.15
C ARG A 141 -16.39 -21.55 35.51
N ASP A 142 -16.69 -20.51 34.72
CA ASP A 142 -16.17 -19.15 34.95
C ASP A 142 -17.12 -18.04 34.44
N PRO A 143 -18.09 -17.59 35.26
CA PRO A 143 -19.07 -16.58 34.86
C PRO A 143 -18.47 -15.17 34.67
N GLU A 144 -17.28 -14.88 35.21
CA GLU A 144 -16.59 -13.60 34.97
C GLU A 144 -15.84 -13.65 33.62
N GLY A 145 -15.18 -14.78 33.34
CA GLY A 145 -14.64 -15.10 32.02
C GLY A 145 -15.69 -15.04 30.91
N ASP A 146 -16.88 -15.59 31.15
CA ASP A 146 -17.99 -15.57 30.19
C ASP A 146 -18.43 -14.16 29.80
N LYS A 147 -18.48 -13.22 30.75
CA LYS A 147 -18.82 -11.81 30.45
C LYS A 147 -17.74 -11.14 29.61
N ILE A 148 -16.47 -11.45 29.86
CA ILE A 148 -15.35 -10.93 29.06
C ILE A 148 -15.45 -11.49 27.64
N VAL A 149 -15.68 -12.80 27.51
CA VAL A 149 -15.91 -13.49 26.23
C VAL A 149 -17.08 -12.88 25.46
N GLU A 150 -18.23 -12.68 26.12
CA GLU A 150 -19.41 -12.09 25.49
C GLU A 150 -19.14 -10.66 24.97
N ASN A 151 -18.42 -9.83 25.74
CA ASN A 151 -18.03 -8.50 25.31
C ASN A 151 -17.09 -8.53 24.10
N ILE A 152 -16.14 -9.47 24.10
CA ILE A 152 -15.25 -9.72 22.98
C ILE A 152 -16.08 -10.12 21.74
N TRP A 153 -17.06 -11.00 21.88
CA TRP A 153 -17.92 -11.46 20.79
C TRP A 153 -18.81 -10.34 20.24
N ARG A 154 -19.44 -9.52 21.08
CA ARG A 154 -20.20 -8.33 20.64
C ARG A 154 -19.34 -7.30 19.90
N SER A 155 -18.03 -7.35 20.09
CA SER A 155 -17.09 -6.50 19.36
C SER A 155 -16.62 -7.12 18.03
N LYS A 156 -16.80 -8.44 17.81
CA LYS A 156 -16.46 -9.16 16.58
C LYS A 156 -17.22 -8.61 15.36
N ASP A 157 -18.55 -8.51 15.47
CA ASP A 157 -19.41 -8.09 14.34
C ASP A 157 -19.21 -6.62 14.01
N ARG A 158 -19.04 -5.79 15.04
CA ARG A 158 -18.67 -4.38 14.87
C ARG A 158 -17.37 -4.20 14.10
N ARG A 159 -16.37 -5.08 14.32
CA ARG A 159 -15.10 -5.04 13.58
C ARG A 159 -15.25 -5.46 12.12
N ALA A 160 -16.06 -6.48 11.82
CA ALA A 160 -16.33 -6.87 10.44
C ALA A 160 -16.99 -5.73 9.65
N TRP A 161 -17.99 -5.08 10.25
CA TRP A 161 -18.63 -3.92 9.65
C TRP A 161 -17.64 -2.75 9.47
N ALA A 162 -16.87 -2.42 10.51
CA ALA A 162 -15.88 -1.35 10.45
C ALA A 162 -14.78 -1.61 9.40
N ALA A 163 -14.35 -2.87 9.23
CA ALA A 163 -13.40 -3.25 8.17
C ALA A 163 -13.97 -2.98 6.79
N ARG A 164 -15.22 -3.38 6.53
CA ARG A 164 -15.90 -3.12 5.24
C ARG A 164 -16.03 -1.63 4.98
N LYS A 165 -16.36 -0.85 6.01
CA LYS A 165 -16.40 0.62 5.92
C LYS A 165 -15.02 1.17 5.58
N ALA A 166 -13.96 0.76 6.28
CA ALA A 166 -12.60 1.21 6.00
C ALA A 166 -12.11 0.84 4.58
N ILE A 167 -12.51 -0.31 4.04
CA ILE A 167 -12.25 -0.66 2.63
C ILE A 167 -13.01 0.27 1.68
N ALA A 168 -14.27 0.60 1.98
CA ALA A 168 -15.05 1.54 1.17
C ALA A 168 -14.44 2.95 1.22
N ASP A 169 -14.09 3.44 2.41
CA ASP A 169 -13.39 4.71 2.62
C ASP A 169 -12.07 4.72 1.84
N ALA A 170 -11.28 3.63 1.85
CA ALA A 170 -10.06 3.53 1.07
C ALA A 170 -10.29 3.66 -0.43
N LYS A 171 -11.32 2.99 -0.97
CA LYS A 171 -11.69 3.09 -2.40
C LYS A 171 -12.11 4.51 -2.78
N GLU A 172 -12.91 5.16 -1.93
CA GLU A 172 -13.34 6.54 -2.13
C GLU A 172 -12.13 7.50 -2.14
N HIS A 173 -11.29 7.44 -1.11
CA HIS A 173 -10.10 8.27 -1.01
C HIS A 173 -9.14 8.05 -2.17
N PHE A 174 -8.88 6.80 -2.57
CA PHE A 174 -8.03 6.57 -3.75
C PHE A 174 -8.67 7.05 -5.05
N GLY A 175 -10.00 6.98 -5.18
CA GLY A 175 -10.72 7.58 -6.31
C GLY A 175 -10.50 9.10 -6.41
N GLY A 176 -10.35 9.80 -5.28
CA GLY A 176 -9.98 11.22 -5.25
C GLY A 176 -8.46 11.50 -5.33
N ALA A 177 -7.64 10.49 -5.02
CA ALA A 177 -6.18 10.62 -4.95
C ALA A 177 -5.48 10.56 -6.31
N PHE A 178 -6.01 9.76 -7.23
CA PHE A 178 -5.39 9.47 -8.52
C PHE A 178 -6.10 10.19 -9.67
N ALA A 179 -5.41 10.30 -10.82
CA ALA A 179 -6.05 10.82 -12.03
C ALA A 179 -7.29 9.98 -12.42
N PRO A 180 -8.32 10.59 -13.02
CA PRO A 180 -9.52 9.87 -13.45
C PRO A 180 -9.21 8.71 -14.39
N GLY A 181 -9.97 7.62 -14.31
CA GLY A 181 -9.86 6.45 -15.20
C GLY A 181 -9.14 5.25 -14.60
N HIS A 182 -8.65 5.34 -13.35
CA HIS A 182 -8.00 4.25 -12.63
C HIS A 182 -8.87 3.62 -11.53
N GLU A 183 -10.11 4.05 -11.38
CA GLU A 183 -10.99 3.67 -10.27
C GLU A 183 -11.25 2.16 -10.26
N MET A 184 -11.46 1.56 -11.43
CA MET A 184 -11.66 0.11 -11.58
C MET A 184 -10.41 -0.69 -11.22
N GLU A 185 -9.23 -0.23 -11.65
CA GLU A 185 -7.95 -0.87 -11.38
C GLU A 185 -7.63 -0.84 -9.88
N ILE A 186 -7.82 0.31 -9.23
CA ILE A 186 -7.65 0.49 -7.79
C ILE A 186 -8.62 -0.42 -7.02
N ALA A 187 -9.90 -0.43 -7.40
CA ALA A 187 -10.90 -1.27 -6.74
C ALA A 187 -10.57 -2.76 -6.88
N ALA A 188 -10.06 -3.19 -8.04
CA ALA A 188 -9.61 -4.55 -8.28
C ALA A 188 -8.38 -4.90 -7.43
N ALA A 189 -7.39 -4.01 -7.34
CA ALA A 189 -6.20 -4.21 -6.50
C ALA A 189 -6.55 -4.34 -5.02
N ILE A 190 -7.46 -3.50 -4.50
CA ILE A 190 -7.94 -3.59 -3.11
C ILE A 190 -8.68 -4.90 -2.88
N LYS A 191 -9.49 -5.35 -3.84
CA LYS A 191 -10.20 -6.63 -3.75
C LYS A 191 -9.25 -7.83 -3.77
N ASP A 192 -8.24 -7.82 -4.63
CA ASP A 192 -7.20 -8.87 -4.66
C ASP A 192 -6.45 -8.94 -3.33
N ALA A 193 -6.09 -7.79 -2.74
CA ALA A 193 -5.46 -7.75 -1.42
C ALA A 193 -6.36 -8.31 -0.31
N GLU A 194 -7.66 -7.97 -0.32
CA GLU A 194 -8.65 -8.53 0.60
C GLU A 194 -8.76 -10.06 0.45
N ASP A 195 -8.78 -10.57 -0.78
CA ASP A 195 -8.87 -12.00 -1.07
C ASP A 195 -7.62 -12.76 -0.59
N ARG A 196 -6.42 -12.22 -0.84
CA ARG A 196 -5.16 -12.81 -0.33
C ARG A 196 -5.12 -12.86 1.19
N LEU A 197 -5.61 -11.81 1.86
CA LEU A 197 -5.68 -11.78 3.32
C LEU A 197 -6.66 -12.85 3.84
N ASN A 198 -7.82 -13.00 3.20
CA ASN A 198 -8.78 -14.04 3.56
C ASN A 198 -8.20 -15.45 3.35
N ALA A 199 -7.56 -15.70 2.20
CA ALA A 199 -6.91 -16.98 1.92
C ALA A 199 -5.82 -17.33 2.96
N SER A 200 -5.04 -16.32 3.39
CA SER A 200 -4.02 -16.51 4.43
C SER A 200 -4.62 -16.95 5.77
N TRP A 201 -5.81 -16.44 6.11
CA TRP A 201 -6.53 -16.88 7.32
C TRP A 201 -7.13 -18.27 7.17
N ASP A 202 -7.61 -18.64 5.98
CA ASP A 202 -8.11 -19.98 5.72
C ASP A 202 -6.98 -21.03 5.84
N GLU A 203 -5.75 -20.70 5.39
CA GLU A 203 -4.57 -21.55 5.63
C GLU A 203 -4.23 -21.68 7.12
N VAL A 204 -4.33 -20.59 7.88
CA VAL A 204 -4.10 -20.61 9.33
C VAL A 204 -5.16 -21.45 10.03
N ASP A 205 -6.42 -21.38 9.61
CA ASP A 205 -7.50 -22.24 10.14
C ASP A 205 -7.31 -23.72 9.78
N GLY A 206 -6.75 -24.02 8.60
CA GLY A 206 -6.45 -25.39 8.18
C GLY A 206 -5.25 -26.04 8.87
N LYS A 207 -4.38 -25.26 9.53
CA LYS A 207 -3.29 -25.81 10.34
C LYS A 207 -3.84 -26.27 11.68
N ASP A 208 -3.76 -27.57 11.92
CA ASP A 208 -4.09 -28.17 13.21
C ASP A 208 -3.04 -27.76 14.26
N PHE A 209 -3.42 -26.89 15.20
CA PHE A 209 -2.57 -26.49 16.33
C PHE A 209 -2.79 -27.41 17.56
N GLY A 210 -3.45 -28.55 17.38
CA GLY A 210 -3.62 -29.60 18.37
C GLY A 210 -2.31 -30.27 18.85
N GLN A 211 -1.14 -29.72 18.54
CA GLN A 211 0.13 -30.20 19.09
C GLN A 211 0.15 -30.17 20.62
N ILE A 212 -0.52 -29.17 21.24
CA ILE A 212 -0.68 -29.12 22.70
C ILE A 212 -1.76 -30.09 23.19
N SER A 213 -2.87 -30.30 22.46
CA SER A 213 -3.87 -31.32 22.84
C SER A 213 -3.30 -32.74 22.73
N GLY A 214 -2.37 -32.97 21.80
CA GLY A 214 -1.55 -34.19 21.73
C GLY A 214 -0.63 -34.37 22.93
N MET A 215 -0.26 -33.30 23.65
CA MET A 215 0.47 -33.42 24.91
C MET A 215 -0.38 -34.06 26.01
N TRP A 216 -1.70 -33.87 26.01
CA TRP A 216 -2.56 -34.58 26.97
C TRP A 216 -2.45 -36.10 26.76
N GLN A 217 -2.57 -36.60 25.53
CA GLN A 217 -2.33 -38.03 25.23
C GLN A 217 -0.90 -38.47 25.57
N TRP A 218 0.10 -37.60 25.38
CA TRP A 218 1.48 -37.88 25.79
C TRP A 218 1.60 -38.00 27.32
N PHE A 219 1.05 -37.06 28.09
CA PHE A 219 1.05 -37.11 29.56
C PHE A 219 0.28 -38.32 30.06
N THR A 220 -0.92 -38.57 29.54
CA THR A 220 -1.73 -39.72 29.95
C THR A 220 -1.02 -41.03 29.65
N SER A 221 -0.28 -41.15 28.54
CA SER A 221 0.48 -42.37 28.20
C SER A 221 1.81 -42.53 28.97
N HIS A 222 2.39 -41.44 29.49
CA HIS A 222 3.70 -41.45 30.16
C HIS A 222 3.62 -41.25 31.67
N THR A 223 2.45 -41.01 32.23
CA THR A 223 2.20 -40.88 33.68
C THR A 223 1.43 -42.09 34.21
N GLU A 224 1.17 -42.10 35.52
CA GLU A 224 0.32 -43.09 36.18
C GLU A 224 -1.14 -43.07 35.69
N GLU A 225 -1.56 -41.98 35.03
CA GLU A 225 -2.91 -41.84 34.45
C GLU A 225 -3.23 -42.96 33.43
N LYS A 226 -2.24 -43.57 32.78
CA LYS A 226 -2.46 -44.71 31.87
C LYS A 226 -3.07 -45.94 32.53
N TYR A 227 -3.05 -46.01 33.85
CA TYR A 227 -3.62 -47.12 34.64
C TYR A 227 -4.99 -46.76 35.23
N TYR A 228 -5.48 -45.54 35.03
CA TYR A 228 -6.80 -45.15 35.48
C TYR A 228 -7.84 -45.68 34.48
N TYR A 229 -8.75 -46.53 34.95
CA TYR A 229 -9.89 -46.95 34.14
C TYR A 229 -10.81 -45.75 33.92
N ALA A 230 -11.19 -45.50 32.67
CA ALA A 230 -12.28 -44.58 32.36
C ALA A 230 -13.57 -45.23 32.87
N TRP A 231 -14.21 -44.60 33.86
CA TRP A 231 -15.52 -44.99 34.39
C TRP A 231 -16.62 -44.42 33.51
#